data_AF-A0AAF0EZ53-F1
#
_entry.id   AF-A0AAF0EZ53-F1
#
_cell.length_a   1.000
_cell.length_b   1.000
_cell.length_c   1.000
_cell.angle_alpha   90.00
_cell.angle_beta   90.00
_cell.angle_gamma   90.00
#
_symmetry.space_group_name_H-M   'P 1'
#
loop_
_entity.id
_entity.type
_entity.pdbx_description
1 polymer ?
#
loop_
_entity_poly.entity_id
_entity_poly.type
_entity_poly.pdbx_seq_one_letter_code
_entity_poly.pdbx_strand_id
1 'polypeptide(L)'
;MIPTILEVTRLPTPILRRAAEAGKIRLISWADTNSKAPFADREWILRNVPGVNALAVIVPTAVDAEILDAAGPSLKGVSTMSVGYDHIDAKAVRERGLRIGNTPQVLDSAVADLTISLTLSITRRLFESERVVRAGKWQTTPWNPLAFIGPSLEGKTIGFFGFGGIAQTTAARLLSFKPGRIVYTTSKPRTVDLASPAFRVLAEDDYIQLHHKAHGKLPVPMDNVPDRLELARVSDVVIVLAVLNESTHHAVDAEFLDAMKPTAYVVNVARGPHVDTGALVDALRQEKIAGAALDVLEGEPNIPADHPLLAADIADRVVVLPHIASATSEARHAMADICATNALGMVGLGEMISEL
;
A
#
# COMPACT_ATOMS: atom_id res chain seq x y z
N MET A 1 35.50 -2.49 -15.72
CA MET A 1 35.14 -3.55 -14.76
C MET A 1 33.66 -3.86 -14.96
N ILE A 2 33.27 -5.14 -14.93
CA ILE A 2 31.85 -5.52 -15.04
C ILE A 2 31.14 -5.06 -13.75
N PRO A 3 30.06 -4.27 -13.81
CA PRO A 3 29.39 -3.76 -12.62
C PRO A 3 28.71 -4.90 -11.84
N THR A 4 28.63 -4.76 -10.52
CA THR A 4 28.00 -5.72 -9.63
C THR A 4 26.66 -5.18 -9.11
N ILE A 5 25.60 -5.97 -9.19
CA ILE A 5 24.29 -5.67 -8.61
C ILE A 5 23.99 -6.70 -7.52
N LEU A 6 23.52 -6.25 -6.36
CA LEU A 6 23.04 -7.11 -5.29
C LEU A 6 21.51 -7.04 -5.22
N GLU A 7 20.84 -8.19 -5.32
CA GLU A 7 19.41 -8.31 -5.08
C GLU A 7 19.15 -9.07 -3.77
N VAL A 8 18.31 -8.49 -2.91
CA VAL A 8 18.03 -9.04 -1.56
C VAL A 8 16.99 -10.16 -1.57
N THR A 9 16.35 -10.40 -2.71
CA THR A 9 15.49 -11.54 -2.99
C THR A 9 15.41 -11.74 -4.50
N ARG A 10 14.90 -12.90 -4.95
CA ARG A 10 14.65 -13.12 -6.37
C ARG A 10 13.51 -12.23 -6.82
N LEU A 11 13.82 -11.24 -7.65
CA LEU A 11 12.76 -10.49 -8.32
C LEU A 11 12.00 -11.42 -9.29
N PRO A 12 10.66 -11.33 -9.39
CA PRO A 12 9.85 -12.10 -10.34
C PRO A 12 10.02 -11.57 -11.78
N THR A 13 11.26 -11.48 -12.24
CA THR A 13 11.67 -11.08 -13.59
C THR A 13 12.97 -11.80 -13.98
N PRO A 14 13.19 -12.11 -15.26
CA PRO A 14 14.47 -12.65 -15.71
C PRO A 14 15.53 -11.57 -16.01
N ILE A 15 15.20 -10.26 -15.95
CA ILE A 15 16.06 -9.19 -16.48
C ILE A 15 17.48 -9.20 -15.90
N LEU A 16 17.64 -9.17 -14.58
CA LEU A 16 18.97 -9.15 -13.95
C LEU A 16 19.75 -10.44 -14.23
N ARG A 17 19.08 -11.59 -14.21
CA ARG A 17 19.70 -12.89 -14.52
C ARG A 17 20.18 -12.97 -15.97
N ARG A 18 19.36 -12.54 -16.93
CA ARG A 18 19.76 -12.47 -18.34
C ARG A 18 20.95 -11.54 -18.55
N ALA A 19 20.99 -10.40 -17.85
CA ALA A 19 22.14 -9.50 -17.90
C ALA A 19 23.41 -10.15 -17.32
N ALA A 20 23.28 -10.95 -16.25
CA ALA A 20 24.38 -11.69 -15.67
C ALA A 20 24.87 -12.83 -16.58
N GLU A 21 23.96 -13.64 -17.14
CA GLU A 21 24.24 -14.70 -18.11
C GLU A 21 24.93 -14.16 -19.38
N ALA A 22 24.56 -12.94 -19.81
CA ALA A 22 25.20 -12.24 -20.91
C ALA A 22 26.55 -11.58 -20.55
N GLY A 23 27.04 -11.75 -19.32
CA GLY A 23 28.30 -11.17 -18.83
C GLY A 23 28.30 -9.65 -18.72
N LYS A 24 27.12 -9.01 -18.66
CA LYS A 24 26.98 -7.55 -18.57
C LYS A 24 27.08 -7.04 -17.13
N ILE A 25 26.66 -7.87 -16.17
CA ILE A 25 26.78 -7.59 -14.74
C ILE A 25 27.31 -8.84 -14.01
N ARG A 26 27.81 -8.65 -12.80
CA ARG A 26 27.87 -9.70 -11.78
C ARG A 26 26.65 -9.55 -10.89
N LEU A 27 25.84 -10.60 -10.76
CA LEU A 27 24.68 -10.61 -9.86
C LEU A 27 25.04 -11.34 -8.57
N ILE A 28 24.80 -10.70 -7.44
CA ILE A 28 24.80 -11.32 -6.12
C ILE A 28 23.34 -11.41 -5.69
N SER A 29 22.80 -12.62 -5.58
CA SER A 29 21.40 -12.84 -5.23
C SER A 29 21.26 -13.63 -3.95
N TRP A 30 20.39 -13.15 -3.06
CA TRP A 30 19.97 -13.95 -1.89
C TRP A 30 19.38 -15.30 -2.28
N ALA A 31 18.70 -15.37 -3.43
CA ALA A 31 18.02 -16.58 -3.87
C ALA A 31 18.96 -17.68 -4.37
N ASP A 32 20.26 -17.38 -4.48
CA ASP A 32 21.28 -18.37 -4.81
C ASP A 32 21.91 -18.98 -3.54
N THR A 33 21.45 -18.57 -2.35
CA THR A 33 21.80 -19.21 -1.08
C THR A 33 20.95 -20.44 -0.81
N ASN A 34 21.37 -21.28 0.15
CA ASN A 34 20.57 -22.42 0.64
C ASN A 34 19.49 -22.01 1.68
N SER A 35 19.30 -20.71 1.90
CA SER A 35 18.33 -20.23 2.89
C SER A 35 16.90 -20.40 2.42
N LYS A 36 16.00 -20.67 3.37
CA LYS A 36 14.54 -20.68 3.12
C LYS A 36 13.88 -19.35 3.45
N ALA A 37 14.62 -18.38 4.00
CA ALA A 37 14.05 -17.08 4.32
C ALA A 37 13.66 -16.34 3.02
N PRO A 38 12.54 -15.58 3.01
CA PRO A 38 11.99 -14.99 1.79
C PRO A 38 12.85 -13.86 1.20
N PHE A 39 13.72 -13.26 2.00
CA PHE A 39 14.66 -12.21 1.60
C PHE A 39 15.88 -12.22 2.53
N ALA A 40 16.94 -11.52 2.13
CA ALA A 40 18.19 -11.44 2.87
C ALA A 40 18.04 -10.75 4.22
N ASP A 41 18.65 -11.33 5.24
CA ASP A 41 18.85 -10.65 6.51
C ASP A 41 19.92 -9.55 6.40
N ARG A 42 19.93 -8.66 7.40
CA ARG A 42 20.87 -7.52 7.46
C ARG A 42 22.32 -7.98 7.45
N GLU A 43 22.64 -9.06 8.15
CA GLU A 43 24.00 -9.60 8.27
C GLU A 43 24.54 -10.06 6.91
N TRP A 44 23.71 -10.75 6.12
CA TRP A 44 24.05 -11.14 4.77
C TRP A 44 24.24 -9.93 3.86
N ILE A 45 23.37 -8.92 3.95
CA ILE A 45 23.52 -7.70 3.15
C ILE A 45 24.86 -7.03 3.47
N LEU A 46 25.18 -6.77 4.74
CA LEU A 46 26.43 -6.11 5.15
C LEU A 46 27.69 -6.87 4.71
N ARG A 47 27.66 -8.20 4.66
CA ARG A 47 28.78 -9.02 4.15
C ARG A 47 28.97 -8.93 2.63
N ASN A 48 27.89 -8.74 1.87
CA ASN A 48 27.90 -8.88 0.41
C ASN A 48 27.79 -7.54 -0.34
N VAL A 49 27.37 -6.48 0.34
CA VAL A 49 27.25 -5.14 -0.23
C VAL A 49 28.60 -4.45 -0.54
N PRO A 50 29.75 -4.74 0.12
CA PRO A 50 30.99 -4.03 -0.18
C PRO A 50 31.42 -4.15 -1.64
N GLY A 51 31.60 -3.00 -2.31
CA GLY A 51 32.08 -2.93 -3.69
C GLY A 51 30.99 -3.13 -4.76
N VAL A 52 29.72 -3.25 -4.37
CA VAL A 52 28.60 -3.32 -5.35
C VAL A 52 28.36 -1.96 -6.00
N ASN A 53 27.70 -1.95 -7.15
CA ASN A 53 27.38 -0.75 -7.91
C ASN A 53 25.91 -0.36 -7.86
N ALA A 54 24.99 -1.31 -7.62
CA ALA A 54 23.59 -1.02 -7.36
C ALA A 54 22.97 -2.04 -6.39
N LEU A 55 21.97 -1.60 -5.65
CA LEU A 55 21.13 -2.44 -4.79
C LEU A 55 19.72 -2.57 -5.39
N ALA A 56 19.18 -3.79 -5.42
CA ALA A 56 17.78 -4.06 -5.72
C ALA A 56 17.10 -4.61 -4.45
N VAL A 57 16.20 -3.82 -3.85
CA VAL A 57 15.61 -4.07 -2.53
C VAL A 57 14.09 -4.15 -2.56
N ILE A 58 13.49 -4.62 -1.46
CA ILE A 58 12.05 -4.68 -1.22
C ILE A 58 11.71 -3.96 0.10
N VAL A 59 10.42 -3.70 0.34
CA VAL A 59 9.95 -2.91 1.51
C VAL A 59 10.52 -3.37 2.87
N PRO A 60 10.60 -4.69 3.19
CA PRO A 60 11.17 -5.13 4.47
C PRO A 60 12.67 -4.84 4.67
N THR A 61 13.38 -4.36 3.65
CA THR A 61 14.81 -4.08 3.70
C THR A 61 15.06 -2.61 4.02
N ALA A 62 15.33 -2.29 5.29
CA ALA A 62 15.78 -0.95 5.67
C ALA A 62 17.16 -0.64 5.06
N VAL A 63 17.27 0.44 4.29
CA VAL A 63 18.53 0.93 3.70
C VAL A 63 18.91 2.26 4.37
N ASP A 64 19.83 2.16 5.32
CA ASP A 64 20.30 3.27 6.14
C ASP A 64 21.80 3.54 5.91
N ALA A 65 22.37 4.47 6.67
CA ALA A 65 23.78 4.84 6.58
C ALA A 65 24.74 3.65 6.72
N GLU A 66 24.44 2.63 7.54
CA GLU A 66 25.34 1.48 7.73
C GLU A 66 25.49 0.67 6.44
N ILE A 67 24.37 0.37 5.76
CA ILE A 67 24.40 -0.34 4.48
C ILE A 67 25.07 0.52 3.40
N LEU A 68 24.77 1.82 3.37
CA LEU A 68 25.36 2.74 2.39
C LEU A 68 26.88 2.88 2.58
N ASP A 69 27.35 2.94 3.82
CA ASP A 69 28.78 3.03 4.15
C ASP A 69 29.50 1.70 3.87
N ALA A 70 28.88 0.57 4.22
CA ALA A 70 29.40 -0.76 3.91
C ALA A 70 29.51 -0.99 2.40
N ALA A 71 28.57 -0.47 1.59
CA ALA A 71 28.62 -0.56 0.13
C ALA A 71 29.87 0.12 -0.45
N GLY A 72 30.25 1.25 0.14
CA GLY A 72 31.41 2.03 -0.26
C GLY A 72 31.20 2.86 -1.53
N PRO A 73 32.27 3.50 -2.04
CA PRO A 73 32.19 4.55 -3.07
C PRO A 73 31.83 4.03 -4.48
N SER A 74 31.77 2.71 -4.67
CA SER A 74 31.38 2.09 -5.94
C SER A 74 29.87 2.15 -6.20
N LEU A 75 29.07 2.30 -5.14
CA LEU A 75 27.61 2.34 -5.22
C LEU A 75 27.16 3.53 -6.07
N LYS A 76 26.14 3.31 -6.91
CA LYS A 76 25.52 4.32 -7.77
C LYS A 76 24.08 4.62 -7.39
N GLY A 77 23.41 3.68 -6.72
CA GLY A 77 22.06 3.90 -6.24
C GLY A 77 21.37 2.65 -5.69
N VAL A 78 20.14 2.87 -5.25
CA VAL A 78 19.25 1.86 -4.65
C VAL A 78 17.95 1.86 -5.43
N SER A 79 17.61 0.73 -6.06
CA SER A 79 16.29 0.52 -6.64
C SER A 79 15.44 -0.32 -5.70
N THR A 80 14.23 0.14 -5.41
CA THR A 80 13.25 -0.59 -4.59
C THR A 80 12.06 -1.03 -5.41
N MET A 81 11.62 -2.27 -5.20
CA MET A 81 10.38 -2.82 -5.75
C MET A 81 9.18 -2.35 -4.90
N SER A 82 8.94 -1.04 -4.87
CA SER A 82 7.87 -0.40 -4.10
C SER A 82 7.57 1.02 -4.62
N VAL A 83 6.40 1.58 -4.28
CA VAL A 83 6.09 3.01 -4.54
C VAL A 83 6.63 3.89 -3.43
N GLY A 84 6.23 3.61 -2.18
CA GLY A 84 6.82 4.25 -1.00
C GLY A 84 8.27 3.79 -0.82
N TYR A 85 9.09 4.68 -0.30
CA TYR A 85 10.54 4.52 -0.11
C TYR A 85 10.98 4.94 1.29
N ASP A 86 10.04 4.95 2.24
CA ASP A 86 10.23 5.29 3.65
C ASP A 86 11.22 4.37 4.38
N HIS A 87 11.40 3.14 3.88
CA HIS A 87 12.44 2.20 4.32
C HIS A 87 13.84 2.53 3.79
N ILE A 88 14.00 3.57 2.97
CA ILE A 88 15.29 4.07 2.48
C ILE A 88 15.54 5.44 3.10
N ASP A 89 16.70 5.63 3.72
CA ASP A 89 17.15 6.96 4.15
C ASP A 89 17.51 7.81 2.92
N ALA A 90 16.48 8.40 2.31
CA ALA A 90 16.61 9.17 1.09
C ALA A 90 17.54 10.39 1.25
N LYS A 91 17.64 10.94 2.47
CA LYS A 91 18.56 12.02 2.78
C LYS A 91 20.00 11.52 2.71
N ALA A 92 20.31 10.41 3.39
CA ALA A 92 21.65 9.81 3.38
C ALA A 92 22.09 9.37 1.99
N VAL A 93 21.15 8.87 1.16
CA VAL A 93 21.42 8.51 -0.24
C VAL A 93 21.77 9.76 -1.07
N ARG A 94 20.97 10.83 -0.96
CA ARG A 94 21.20 12.09 -1.69
C ARG A 94 22.50 12.79 -1.29
N GLU A 95 22.83 12.82 0.00
CA GLU A 95 24.08 13.40 0.51
C GLU A 95 25.32 12.70 -0.05
N ARG A 96 25.21 11.42 -0.42
CA ARG A 96 26.27 10.62 -1.06
C ARG A 96 26.26 10.74 -2.60
N GLY A 97 25.38 11.55 -3.19
CA GLY A 97 25.24 11.68 -4.65
C GLY A 97 24.72 10.42 -5.34
N LEU A 98 24.02 9.56 -4.60
CA LEU A 98 23.47 8.29 -5.09
C LEU A 98 22.04 8.49 -5.60
N ARG A 99 21.60 7.58 -6.46
CA ARG A 99 20.28 7.61 -7.11
C ARG A 99 19.29 6.70 -6.39
N ILE A 100 17.99 7.05 -6.42
CA ILE A 100 16.92 6.19 -5.91
C ILE A 100 15.92 5.93 -7.04
N GLY A 101 15.59 4.66 -7.27
CA GLY A 101 14.54 4.28 -8.21
C GLY A 101 13.42 3.48 -7.54
N ASN A 102 12.17 3.78 -7.86
CA ASN A 102 10.98 3.11 -7.31
C ASN A 102 10.08 2.57 -8.46
N THR A 103 8.89 2.05 -8.13
CA THR A 103 7.98 1.41 -9.11
C THR A 103 6.57 2.02 -9.15
N PRO A 104 6.41 3.29 -9.56
CA PRO A 104 5.12 3.97 -9.60
C PRO A 104 4.17 3.43 -10.69
N GLN A 105 2.87 3.67 -10.52
CA GLN A 105 1.79 3.49 -11.52
C GLN A 105 1.43 2.05 -11.92
N VAL A 106 2.34 1.08 -11.79
CA VAL A 106 2.12 -0.31 -12.25
C VAL A 106 1.35 -1.19 -11.26
N LEU A 107 1.11 -0.70 -10.04
CA LEU A 107 0.40 -1.43 -8.98
C LEU A 107 -0.94 -0.80 -8.59
N ASP A 108 -1.26 0.38 -9.11
CA ASP A 108 -2.42 1.18 -8.68
C ASP A 108 -3.72 0.38 -8.79
N SER A 109 -3.88 -0.38 -9.88
CA SER A 109 -5.01 -1.27 -10.09
C SER A 109 -5.10 -2.37 -9.04
N ALA A 110 -4.00 -3.08 -8.76
CA ALA A 110 -4.00 -4.18 -7.79
C ALA A 110 -4.37 -3.67 -6.38
N VAL A 111 -3.78 -2.54 -5.97
CA VAL A 111 -4.04 -1.95 -4.65
C VAL A 111 -5.48 -1.47 -4.54
N ALA A 112 -6.01 -0.82 -5.57
CA ALA A 112 -7.40 -0.37 -5.58
C ALA A 112 -8.39 -1.56 -5.49
N ASP A 113 -8.09 -2.69 -6.14
CA ASP A 113 -8.93 -3.91 -6.03
C ASP A 113 -8.91 -4.48 -4.61
N LEU A 114 -7.74 -4.57 -3.98
CA LEU A 114 -7.66 -5.04 -2.60
C LEU A 114 -8.33 -4.05 -1.64
N THR A 115 -8.19 -2.75 -1.85
CA THR A 115 -8.78 -1.71 -1.00
C THR A 115 -10.31 -1.83 -0.98
N ILE A 116 -10.93 -2.00 -2.15
CA ILE A 116 -12.38 -2.22 -2.26
C ILE A 116 -12.75 -3.57 -1.63
N SER A 117 -11.94 -4.61 -1.86
CA SER A 117 -12.15 -5.93 -1.27
C SER A 117 -12.13 -5.88 0.26
N LEU A 118 -11.16 -5.20 0.87
CA LEU A 118 -11.06 -5.00 2.32
C LEU A 118 -12.24 -4.19 2.86
N THR A 119 -12.60 -3.10 2.17
CA THR A 119 -13.76 -2.27 2.53
C THR A 119 -15.04 -3.10 2.54
N LEU A 120 -15.31 -3.89 1.49
CA LEU A 120 -16.46 -4.78 1.44
C LEU A 120 -16.36 -5.89 2.47
N SER A 121 -15.16 -6.43 2.69
CA SER A 121 -14.95 -7.53 3.63
C SER A 121 -15.32 -7.16 5.06
N ILE A 122 -14.90 -5.98 5.53
CA ILE A 122 -15.23 -5.52 6.88
C ILE A 122 -16.67 -5.01 6.97
N THR A 123 -17.17 -4.24 6.01
CA THR A 123 -18.53 -3.68 6.04
C THR A 123 -19.62 -4.73 5.85
N ARG A 124 -19.30 -5.88 5.24
CA ARG A 124 -20.24 -6.99 5.02
C ARG A 124 -19.89 -8.22 5.86
N ARG A 125 -18.97 -8.10 6.82
CA ARG A 125 -18.60 -9.14 7.80
C ARG A 125 -18.23 -10.48 7.14
N LEU A 126 -17.50 -10.43 6.02
CA LEU A 126 -17.14 -11.60 5.23
C LEU A 126 -16.29 -12.58 6.04
N PHE A 127 -15.23 -12.11 6.69
CA PHE A 127 -14.31 -12.99 7.41
C PHE A 127 -14.95 -13.64 8.65
N GLU A 128 -15.79 -12.90 9.38
CA GLU A 128 -16.54 -13.45 10.49
C GLU A 128 -17.51 -14.55 10.02
N SER A 129 -18.32 -14.26 9.01
CA SER A 129 -19.29 -15.22 8.47
C SER A 129 -18.61 -16.46 7.87
N GLU A 130 -17.47 -16.29 7.21
CA GLU A 130 -16.67 -17.37 6.66
C GLU A 130 -16.10 -18.29 7.77
N ARG A 131 -15.61 -17.69 8.86
CA ARG A 131 -15.10 -18.43 10.02
C ARG A 131 -16.17 -19.29 10.67
N VAL A 132 -17.42 -18.82 10.72
CA VAL A 132 -18.56 -19.60 11.22
C VAL A 132 -18.78 -20.86 10.37
N VAL A 133 -18.70 -20.74 9.04
CA VAL A 133 -18.81 -21.89 8.13
C VAL A 133 -17.65 -22.85 8.34
N ARG A 134 -16.40 -22.36 8.38
CA ARG A 134 -15.20 -23.19 8.62
C ARG A 134 -15.24 -23.91 9.96
N ALA A 135 -15.81 -23.29 10.99
CA ALA A 135 -15.97 -23.89 12.30
C ALA A 135 -17.10 -24.94 12.36
N GLY A 136 -17.77 -25.24 11.24
CA GLY A 136 -18.90 -26.18 11.19
C GLY A 136 -20.18 -25.64 11.84
N LYS A 137 -20.26 -24.34 12.10
CA LYS A 137 -21.33 -23.70 12.88
C LYS A 137 -22.48 -23.17 12.02
N TRP A 138 -22.50 -23.44 10.71
CA TRP A 138 -23.57 -22.96 9.83
C TRP A 138 -24.95 -23.47 10.27
N GLN A 139 -25.09 -24.73 10.67
CA GLN A 139 -26.38 -25.25 11.14
C GLN A 139 -26.97 -24.48 12.33
N THR A 140 -26.09 -23.95 13.19
CA THR A 140 -26.47 -23.12 14.35
C THR A 140 -26.50 -21.62 14.05
N THR A 141 -26.08 -21.22 12.84
CA THR A 141 -26.11 -19.84 12.35
C THR A 141 -26.67 -19.82 10.92
N PRO A 142 -27.92 -20.29 10.72
CA PRO A 142 -28.56 -20.25 9.41
C PRO A 142 -28.88 -18.80 9.02
N TRP A 143 -29.47 -18.63 7.84
CA TRP A 143 -30.02 -17.32 7.47
C TRP A 143 -30.96 -16.81 8.58
N ASN A 144 -30.68 -15.60 9.04
CA ASN A 144 -31.41 -14.92 10.09
C ASN A 144 -31.42 -13.43 9.73
N PRO A 145 -32.57 -12.73 9.82
CA PRO A 145 -32.67 -11.31 9.53
C PRO A 145 -31.61 -10.43 10.21
N LEU A 146 -31.08 -10.83 11.37
CA LEU A 146 -30.11 -10.08 12.17
C LEU A 146 -28.66 -10.59 12.06
N ALA A 147 -28.42 -11.71 11.39
CA ALA A 147 -27.08 -12.28 11.30
C ALA A 147 -26.21 -11.48 10.31
N PHE A 148 -25.00 -11.11 10.76
CA PHE A 148 -23.95 -10.48 9.95
C PHE A 148 -24.39 -9.20 9.20
N ILE A 149 -25.37 -8.45 9.73
CA ILE A 149 -25.75 -7.16 9.14
C ILE A 149 -24.56 -6.20 9.22
N GLY A 150 -24.26 -5.56 8.10
CA GLY A 150 -23.43 -4.38 8.02
C GLY A 150 -23.89 -3.46 6.89
N PRO A 151 -23.34 -2.26 6.77
CA PRO A 151 -23.86 -1.24 5.86
C PRO A 151 -23.57 -1.55 4.39
N SER A 152 -24.46 -1.06 3.50
CA SER A 152 -24.12 -0.83 2.10
C SER A 152 -23.24 0.41 1.96
N LEU A 153 -22.38 0.45 0.93
CA LEU A 153 -21.62 1.64 0.53
C LEU A 153 -22.51 2.69 -0.17
N GLU A 154 -23.70 2.29 -0.63
CA GLU A 154 -24.65 3.20 -1.27
C GLU A 154 -25.05 4.33 -0.31
N GLY A 155 -25.00 5.56 -0.82
CA GLY A 155 -25.30 6.78 -0.07
C GLY A 155 -24.28 7.13 1.03
N LYS A 156 -23.21 6.37 1.21
CA LYS A 156 -22.17 6.63 2.24
C LYS A 156 -21.20 7.71 1.81
N THR A 157 -20.58 8.38 2.78
CA THR A 157 -19.42 9.24 2.58
C THR A 157 -18.14 8.40 2.68
N ILE A 158 -17.37 8.34 1.59
CA ILE A 158 -16.06 7.68 1.58
C ILE A 158 -14.96 8.73 1.66
N GLY A 159 -14.18 8.69 2.73
CA GLY A 159 -13.05 9.59 2.96
C GLY A 159 -11.73 8.96 2.52
N PHE A 160 -10.88 9.74 1.87
CA PHE A 160 -9.51 9.36 1.53
C PHE A 160 -8.51 10.23 2.27
N PHE A 161 -7.70 9.64 3.14
CA PHE A 161 -6.51 10.29 3.67
C PHE A 161 -5.36 10.07 2.70
N GLY A 162 -5.06 11.07 1.87
CA GLY A 162 -4.22 10.97 0.68
C GLY A 162 -5.03 10.73 -0.60
N PHE A 163 -4.80 11.55 -1.64
CA PHE A 163 -5.58 11.50 -2.90
C PHE A 163 -4.69 11.40 -4.17
N GLY A 164 -3.70 10.51 -4.12
CA GLY A 164 -2.79 10.19 -5.23
C GLY A 164 -3.37 9.24 -6.28
N GLY A 165 -2.52 8.67 -7.14
CA GLY A 165 -2.92 7.78 -8.24
C GLY A 165 -3.76 6.57 -7.78
N ILE A 166 -3.29 5.87 -6.75
CA ILE A 166 -4.01 4.73 -6.15
C ILE A 166 -5.39 5.14 -5.63
N ALA A 167 -5.47 6.27 -4.90
CA ALA A 167 -6.73 6.77 -4.35
C ALA A 167 -7.71 7.16 -5.45
N GLN A 168 -7.23 7.78 -6.53
CA GLN A 168 -8.06 8.13 -7.68
C GLN A 168 -8.55 6.89 -8.44
N THR A 169 -7.69 5.89 -8.66
CA THR A 169 -8.10 4.59 -9.23
C THR A 169 -9.15 3.89 -8.35
N THR A 170 -8.98 3.96 -7.03
CA THR A 170 -9.94 3.41 -6.06
C THR A 170 -11.27 4.17 -6.10
N ALA A 171 -11.23 5.51 -6.08
CA ALA A 171 -12.40 6.37 -6.14
C ALA A 171 -13.20 6.15 -7.43
N ALA A 172 -12.51 5.99 -8.56
CA ALA A 172 -13.12 5.69 -9.86
C ALA A 172 -13.96 4.41 -9.83
N ARG A 173 -13.41 3.32 -9.25
CA ARG A 173 -14.11 2.03 -9.12
C ARG A 173 -15.24 2.07 -8.10
N LEU A 174 -15.12 2.89 -7.05
CA LEU A 174 -16.16 3.05 -6.05
C LEU A 174 -17.40 3.76 -6.58
N LEU A 175 -17.34 4.49 -7.71
CA LEU A 175 -18.50 5.17 -8.29
C LEU A 175 -19.67 4.20 -8.58
N SER A 176 -19.37 2.97 -9.00
CA SER A 176 -20.40 1.96 -9.27
C SER A 176 -21.16 1.50 -8.02
N PHE A 177 -20.62 1.74 -6.83
CA PHE A 177 -21.27 1.49 -5.54
C PHE A 177 -22.18 2.63 -5.09
N LYS A 178 -22.27 3.71 -5.88
CA LYS A 178 -23.13 4.87 -5.64
C LYS A 178 -22.98 5.48 -4.24
N PRO A 179 -21.75 5.78 -3.78
CA PRO A 179 -21.58 6.53 -2.54
C PRO A 179 -22.29 7.89 -2.67
N GLY A 180 -22.75 8.44 -1.54
CA GLY A 180 -23.42 9.73 -1.54
C GLY A 180 -22.45 10.87 -1.87
N ARG A 181 -21.19 10.72 -1.44
CA ARG A 181 -20.07 11.59 -1.80
C ARG A 181 -18.73 10.95 -1.48
N ILE A 182 -17.68 11.48 -2.07
CA ILE A 182 -16.30 11.19 -1.72
C ILE A 182 -15.67 12.48 -1.18
N VAL A 183 -14.90 12.36 -0.10
CA VAL A 183 -14.10 13.46 0.44
C VAL A 183 -12.65 13.03 0.55
N TYR A 184 -11.72 13.97 0.48
CA TYR A 184 -10.30 13.62 0.57
C TYR A 184 -9.48 14.71 1.24
N THR A 185 -8.39 14.31 1.89
CA THR A 185 -7.38 15.22 2.44
C THR A 185 -6.07 15.03 1.68
N THR A 186 -5.49 16.11 1.17
CA THR A 186 -4.20 16.11 0.48
C THR A 186 -3.46 17.44 0.70
N SER A 187 -2.13 17.38 0.75
CA SER A 187 -1.28 18.58 0.87
C SER A 187 -1.27 19.45 -0.39
N LYS A 188 -1.57 18.85 -1.56
CA LYS A 188 -1.67 19.55 -2.85
C LYS A 188 -2.99 19.14 -3.52
N PRO A 189 -4.06 19.94 -3.37
CA PRO A 189 -5.35 19.65 -3.99
C PRO A 189 -5.17 19.52 -5.51
N ARG A 190 -5.74 18.45 -6.08
CA ARG A 190 -5.79 18.24 -7.53
C ARG A 190 -7.25 18.19 -7.95
N THR A 191 -7.59 18.89 -9.02
CA THR A 191 -8.88 18.71 -9.67
C THR A 191 -8.99 17.28 -10.18
N VAL A 192 -10.15 16.65 -9.97
CA VAL A 192 -10.45 15.34 -10.58
C VAL A 192 -10.41 15.51 -12.09
N ASP A 193 -9.48 14.83 -12.74
CA ASP A 193 -9.31 14.85 -14.18
C ASP A 193 -9.82 13.54 -14.79
N LEU A 194 -10.95 13.62 -15.49
CA LEU A 194 -11.57 12.47 -16.16
C LEU A 194 -10.72 11.93 -17.31
N ALA A 195 -9.80 12.73 -17.86
CA ALA A 195 -8.86 12.28 -18.88
C ALA A 195 -7.65 11.54 -18.30
N SER A 196 -7.45 11.58 -16.98
CA SER A 196 -6.33 10.90 -16.35
C SER A 196 -6.46 9.37 -16.44
N PRO A 197 -5.34 8.60 -16.41
CA PRO A 197 -5.38 7.15 -16.48
C PRO A 197 -6.30 6.49 -15.44
N ALA A 198 -6.41 7.08 -14.25
CA ALA A 198 -7.26 6.60 -13.16
C ALA A 198 -8.77 6.67 -13.48
N PHE A 199 -9.20 7.69 -14.23
CA PHE A 199 -10.59 7.92 -14.58
C PHE A 199 -10.90 7.59 -16.04
N ARG A 200 -9.93 7.12 -16.84
CA ARG A 200 -10.09 6.85 -18.28
C ARG A 200 -11.26 5.92 -18.58
N VAL A 201 -11.49 4.90 -17.75
CA VAL A 201 -12.64 3.98 -17.93
C VAL A 201 -13.97 4.70 -17.74
N LEU A 202 -14.02 5.73 -16.88
CA LEU A 202 -15.19 6.56 -16.67
C LEU A 202 -15.35 7.63 -17.77
N ALA A 203 -14.27 7.94 -18.50
CA ALA A 203 -14.34 8.71 -19.73
C ALA A 203 -15.09 7.95 -20.83
N GLU A 204 -15.06 6.62 -20.80
CA GLU A 204 -15.73 5.73 -21.75
C GLU A 204 -17.13 5.30 -21.29
N ASP A 205 -17.56 5.64 -20.07
CA ASP A 205 -18.89 5.33 -19.55
C ASP A 205 -19.92 6.36 -20.02
N ASP A 206 -20.83 5.92 -20.90
CA ASP A 206 -21.87 6.78 -21.49
C ASP A 206 -22.72 7.50 -20.44
N TYR A 207 -23.05 6.86 -19.32
CA TYR A 207 -23.86 7.47 -18.27
C TYR A 207 -23.10 8.59 -17.57
N ILE A 208 -21.84 8.35 -17.19
CA ILE A 208 -21.00 9.35 -16.54
C ILE A 208 -20.73 10.52 -17.49
N GLN A 209 -20.46 10.24 -18.76
CA GLN A 209 -20.26 11.28 -19.78
C GLN A 209 -21.52 12.12 -19.99
N LEU A 210 -22.69 11.49 -20.11
CA LEU A 210 -23.96 12.20 -20.26
C LEU A 210 -24.29 13.05 -19.03
N HIS A 211 -24.09 12.51 -17.82
CA HIS A 211 -24.31 13.26 -16.58
C HIS A 211 -23.34 14.45 -16.46
N HIS A 212 -22.05 14.22 -16.71
CA HIS A 212 -21.04 15.27 -16.65
C HIS A 212 -21.31 16.37 -17.68
N LYS A 213 -21.68 16.00 -18.91
CA LYS A 213 -22.06 16.95 -19.97
C LYS A 213 -23.33 17.74 -19.62
N ALA A 214 -24.32 17.11 -19.00
CA ALA A 214 -25.59 17.75 -18.65
C ALA A 214 -25.49 18.67 -17.42
N HIS A 215 -24.65 18.31 -16.44
CA HIS A 215 -24.63 18.95 -15.13
C HIS A 215 -23.31 19.65 -14.79
N GLY A 216 -22.27 19.50 -15.60
CA GLY A 216 -20.92 20.05 -15.34
C GLY A 216 -20.22 19.44 -14.13
N LYS A 217 -20.68 18.28 -13.65
CA LYS A 217 -20.16 17.59 -12.45
C LYS A 217 -20.37 16.09 -12.51
N LEU A 218 -19.58 15.35 -11.74
CA LEU A 218 -19.75 13.91 -11.57
C LEU A 218 -21.05 13.56 -10.83
N PRO A 219 -21.62 12.36 -11.06
CA PRO A 219 -22.78 11.88 -10.31
C PRO A 219 -22.54 11.80 -8.80
N VAL A 220 -21.31 11.49 -8.40
CA VAL A 220 -20.85 11.51 -7.00
C VAL A 220 -19.94 12.72 -6.82
N PRO A 221 -20.26 13.66 -5.93
CA PRO A 221 -19.37 14.80 -5.65
C PRO A 221 -18.09 14.33 -4.96
N MET A 222 -16.97 14.95 -5.32
CA MET A 222 -15.65 14.67 -4.77
C MET A 222 -15.02 15.97 -4.26
N ASP A 223 -14.94 16.14 -2.94
CA ASP A 223 -14.53 17.41 -2.32
C ASP A 223 -13.25 17.26 -1.50
N ASN A 224 -12.37 18.27 -1.61
CA ASN A 224 -11.20 18.35 -0.73
C ASN A 224 -11.61 18.88 0.65
N VAL A 225 -11.30 18.14 1.70
CA VAL A 225 -11.47 18.48 3.11
C VAL A 225 -10.06 18.50 3.73
N PRO A 226 -9.40 19.68 3.83
CA PRO A 226 -8.01 19.76 4.25
C PRO A 226 -7.75 19.37 5.72
N ASP A 227 -8.76 19.52 6.60
CA ASP A 227 -8.66 19.15 8.00
C ASP A 227 -8.91 17.63 8.17
N ARG A 228 -7.92 16.93 8.74
CA ARG A 228 -8.01 15.49 9.01
C ARG A 228 -9.16 15.14 9.96
N LEU A 229 -9.46 16.01 10.95
CA LEU A 229 -10.53 15.73 11.90
C LEU A 229 -11.90 15.93 11.27
N GLU A 230 -12.03 16.90 10.35
CA GLU A 230 -13.24 17.03 9.55
C GLU A 230 -13.42 15.82 8.61
N LEU A 231 -12.34 15.33 7.99
CA LEU A 231 -12.37 14.08 7.22
C LEU A 231 -12.90 12.92 8.07
N ALA A 232 -12.41 12.77 9.30
CA ALA A 232 -12.86 11.74 10.25
C ALA A 232 -14.35 11.86 10.58
N ARG A 233 -14.82 13.06 10.97
CA ARG A 233 -16.21 13.31 11.38
C ARG A 233 -17.22 12.98 10.30
N VAL A 234 -16.91 13.32 9.06
CA VAL A 234 -17.89 13.22 7.98
C VAL A 234 -17.95 11.85 7.34
N SER A 235 -16.88 11.07 7.43
CA SER A 235 -16.72 9.80 6.71
C SER A 235 -17.44 8.64 7.38
N ASP A 236 -18.02 7.76 6.57
CA ASP A 236 -18.52 6.45 7.00
C ASP A 236 -17.45 5.36 6.80
N VAL A 237 -16.53 5.57 5.85
CA VAL A 237 -15.32 4.78 5.66
C VAL A 237 -14.17 5.74 5.41
N VAL A 238 -13.07 5.62 6.16
CA VAL A 238 -11.82 6.31 5.89
C VAL A 238 -10.82 5.33 5.29
N ILE A 239 -10.34 5.62 4.09
CA ILE A 239 -9.31 4.85 3.38
C ILE A 239 -8.00 5.63 3.47
N VAL A 240 -6.96 5.01 4.01
CA VAL A 240 -5.61 5.58 4.16
C VAL A 240 -4.75 5.17 2.97
N LEU A 241 -4.41 6.17 2.15
CA LEU A 241 -3.60 6.05 0.92
C LEU A 241 -2.55 7.18 0.80
N ALA A 242 -2.20 7.80 1.92
CA ALA A 242 -1.19 8.83 2.01
C ALA A 242 0.23 8.25 1.90
N VAL A 243 1.19 9.12 1.58
CA VAL A 243 2.62 8.78 1.68
C VAL A 243 3.03 8.94 3.15
N LEU A 244 3.75 7.96 3.70
CA LEU A 244 4.30 8.03 5.04
C LEU A 244 5.46 9.03 5.11
N ASN A 245 5.36 9.96 6.06
CA ASN A 245 6.37 10.94 6.44
C ASN A 245 6.02 11.45 7.85
N GLU A 246 6.81 12.38 8.37
CA GLU A 246 6.64 12.93 9.72
C GLU A 246 5.22 13.49 9.98
N SER A 247 4.60 14.18 9.02
CA SER A 247 3.28 14.78 9.21
C SER A 247 2.10 13.82 9.03
N THR A 248 2.36 12.62 8.49
CA THR A 248 1.36 11.58 8.27
C THR A 248 1.55 10.37 9.20
N HIS A 249 2.62 10.36 9.99
CA HIS A 249 2.87 9.39 11.05
C HIS A 249 1.80 9.53 12.12
N HIS A 250 1.16 8.40 12.47
CA HIS A 250 0.02 8.32 13.40
C HIS A 250 -1.06 9.37 13.14
N ALA A 251 -1.29 9.72 11.86
CA ALA A 251 -2.36 10.64 11.49
C ALA A 251 -3.77 10.11 11.83
N VAL A 252 -3.90 8.78 11.94
CA VAL A 252 -5.06 8.09 12.51
C VAL A 252 -4.69 7.71 13.96
N ASP A 253 -4.78 8.71 14.84
CA ASP A 253 -4.55 8.63 16.28
C ASP A 253 -5.88 8.53 17.06
N ALA A 254 -5.80 8.58 18.40
CA ALA A 254 -6.98 8.58 19.26
C ALA A 254 -7.93 9.76 18.98
N GLU A 255 -7.40 10.97 18.73
CA GLU A 255 -8.22 12.15 18.42
C GLU A 255 -9.00 11.95 17.11
N PHE A 256 -8.34 11.42 16.08
CA PHE A 256 -8.97 11.11 14.79
C PHE A 256 -10.08 10.07 14.96
N LEU A 257 -9.78 8.96 15.65
CA LEU A 257 -10.74 7.87 15.89
C LEU A 257 -11.92 8.32 16.75
N ASP A 258 -11.69 9.18 17.75
CA ASP A 258 -12.73 9.76 18.60
C ASP A 258 -13.65 10.72 17.83
N ALA A 259 -13.14 11.36 16.77
CA ALA A 259 -13.94 12.23 15.90
C ALA A 259 -14.82 11.43 14.92
N MET A 260 -14.51 10.16 14.66
CA MET A 260 -15.27 9.32 13.73
C MET A 260 -16.65 8.95 14.28
N LYS A 261 -17.54 8.52 13.38
CA LYS A 261 -18.85 7.99 13.77
C LYS A 261 -18.66 6.60 14.40
N PRO A 262 -19.47 6.21 15.41
CA PRO A 262 -19.50 4.83 15.93
C PRO A 262 -19.76 3.76 14.86
N THR A 263 -20.41 4.14 13.75
CA THR A 263 -20.71 3.26 12.62
C THR A 263 -19.63 3.24 11.54
N ALA A 264 -18.54 4.00 11.70
CA ALA A 264 -17.54 4.19 10.66
C ALA A 264 -16.46 3.11 10.66
N TYR A 265 -15.76 2.98 9.53
CA TYR A 265 -14.69 2.00 9.33
C TYR A 265 -13.38 2.67 8.91
N VAL A 266 -12.26 2.09 9.31
CA VAL A 266 -10.91 2.49 8.83
C VAL A 266 -10.34 1.40 7.94
N VAL A 267 -9.81 1.77 6.77
CA VAL A 267 -9.13 0.87 5.85
C VAL A 267 -7.73 1.39 5.60
N ASN A 268 -6.69 0.61 5.93
CA ASN A 268 -5.30 1.02 5.69
C ASN A 268 -4.59 0.02 4.76
N VAL A 269 -4.16 0.53 3.60
CA VAL A 269 -3.42 -0.21 2.55
C VAL A 269 -2.14 0.53 2.14
N ALA A 270 -1.74 1.55 2.92
CA ALA A 270 -0.59 2.40 2.62
C ALA A 270 0.67 1.97 3.39
N ARG A 271 0.71 2.32 4.69
CA ARG A 271 1.79 1.99 5.62
C ARG A 271 1.24 1.83 7.02
N GLY A 272 1.78 0.87 7.78
CA GLY A 272 1.41 0.60 9.17
C GLY A 272 1.44 1.84 10.07
N PRO A 273 2.58 2.59 10.12
CA PRO A 273 2.73 3.77 10.99
C PRO A 273 1.82 4.96 10.68
N HIS A 274 0.88 4.88 9.74
CA HIS A 274 -0.19 5.88 9.64
C HIS A 274 -1.22 5.77 10.77
N VAL A 275 -1.36 4.58 11.35
CA VAL A 275 -2.35 4.26 12.37
C VAL A 275 -1.63 3.97 13.67
N ASP A 276 -1.98 4.68 14.73
CA ASP A 276 -1.56 4.31 16.08
C ASP A 276 -2.25 3.00 16.47
N THR A 277 -1.46 1.93 16.64
CA THR A 277 -1.96 0.59 16.93
C THR A 277 -2.70 0.54 18.27
N GLY A 278 -2.20 1.24 19.30
CA GLY A 278 -2.83 1.27 20.61
C GLY A 278 -4.18 1.97 20.56
N ALA A 279 -4.21 3.16 19.94
CA ALA A 279 -5.43 3.93 19.76
C ALA A 279 -6.50 3.17 18.97
N LEU A 280 -6.11 2.47 17.90
CA LEU A 280 -7.06 1.67 17.12
C LEU A 280 -7.63 0.50 17.93
N VAL A 281 -6.81 -0.23 18.66
CA VAL A 281 -7.25 -1.35 19.52
C VAL A 281 -8.24 -0.86 20.57
N ASP A 282 -7.95 0.27 21.22
CA ASP A 282 -8.83 0.87 22.21
C ASP A 282 -10.15 1.33 21.59
N ALA A 283 -10.11 1.98 20.42
CA ALA A 283 -11.31 2.40 19.70
C ALA A 283 -12.20 1.22 19.28
N LEU A 284 -11.62 0.10 18.86
CA LEU A 284 -12.35 -1.13 18.51
C LEU A 284 -13.00 -1.78 19.73
N ARG A 285 -12.27 -1.87 20.85
CA ARG A 285 -12.78 -2.44 22.12
C ARG A 285 -13.87 -1.59 22.75
N GLN A 286 -13.75 -0.27 22.64
CA GLN A 286 -14.72 0.68 23.17
C GLN A 286 -15.86 0.98 22.20
N GLU A 287 -15.88 0.32 21.03
CA GLU A 287 -16.89 0.50 19.99
C GLU A 287 -17.05 1.95 19.50
N LYS A 288 -15.95 2.72 19.54
CA LYS A 288 -15.90 4.09 19.01
C LYS A 288 -15.97 4.12 17.48
N ILE A 289 -15.57 3.02 16.85
CA ILE A 289 -15.75 2.75 15.42
C ILE A 289 -16.28 1.33 15.23
N ALA A 290 -16.89 1.06 14.07
CA ALA A 290 -17.51 -0.23 13.78
C ALA A 290 -16.48 -1.32 13.48
N GLY A 291 -15.38 -0.97 12.81
CA GLY A 291 -14.31 -1.91 12.51
C GLY A 291 -13.16 -1.32 11.68
N ALA A 292 -12.16 -2.14 11.44
CA ALA A 292 -11.00 -1.79 10.62
C ALA A 292 -10.55 -2.93 9.69
N ALA A 293 -9.95 -2.57 8.56
CA ALA A 293 -9.38 -3.51 7.61
C ALA A 293 -7.97 -3.06 7.21
N LEU A 294 -6.96 -3.86 7.49
CA LEU A 294 -5.56 -3.46 7.44
C LEU A 294 -4.78 -4.44 6.56
N ASP A 295 -4.14 -3.95 5.50
CA ASP A 295 -3.15 -4.74 4.76
C ASP A 295 -1.73 -4.56 5.31
N VAL A 296 -1.52 -3.55 6.14
CA VAL A 296 -0.21 -3.15 6.65
C VAL A 296 -0.30 -2.88 8.15
N LEU A 297 0.75 -3.24 8.88
CA LEU A 297 0.85 -3.03 10.33
C LEU A 297 2.19 -2.40 10.69
N GLU A 298 2.21 -1.61 11.76
CA GLU A 298 3.46 -1.12 12.32
C GLU A 298 4.28 -2.29 12.89
N GLY A 299 5.58 -2.32 12.59
CA GLY A 299 6.46 -3.43 12.95
C GLY A 299 6.50 -4.59 11.95
N GLU A 300 5.82 -4.50 10.81
CA GLU A 300 5.94 -5.50 9.74
C GLU A 300 7.40 -5.66 9.25
N PRO A 301 7.83 -6.88 8.88
CA PRO A 301 7.06 -8.13 8.82
C PRO A 301 6.99 -8.89 10.16
N ASN A 302 7.58 -8.37 11.24
CA ASN A 302 7.74 -9.08 12.51
C ASN A 302 6.51 -8.93 13.42
N ILE A 303 5.34 -9.34 12.93
CA ILE A 303 4.09 -9.30 13.68
C ILE A 303 3.94 -10.61 14.48
N PRO A 304 3.99 -10.58 15.83
CA PRO A 304 3.87 -11.79 16.64
C PRO A 304 2.40 -12.26 16.73
N ALA A 305 2.20 -13.52 17.11
CA ALA A 305 0.85 -14.11 17.21
C ALA A 305 -0.02 -13.47 18.30
N ASP A 306 0.60 -12.85 19.31
CA ASP A 306 -0.07 -12.13 20.41
C ASP A 306 -0.21 -10.62 20.14
N HIS A 307 0.06 -10.18 18.90
CA HIS A 307 -0.15 -8.78 18.50
C HIS A 307 -1.59 -8.34 18.82
N PRO A 308 -1.82 -7.17 19.43
CA PRO A 308 -3.13 -6.79 19.96
C PRO A 308 -4.22 -6.67 18.90
N LEU A 309 -3.87 -6.33 17.64
CA LEU A 309 -4.80 -6.35 16.50
C LEU A 309 -5.20 -7.77 16.04
N LEU A 310 -4.60 -8.82 16.58
CA LEU A 310 -4.96 -10.22 16.33
C LEU A 310 -5.71 -10.86 17.51
N ALA A 311 -6.02 -10.06 18.55
CA ALA A 311 -6.67 -10.56 19.75
C ALA A 311 -8.11 -11.05 19.47
N ALA A 312 -8.48 -12.14 20.14
CA ALA A 312 -9.75 -12.83 19.88
C ALA A 312 -10.99 -11.98 20.21
N ASP A 313 -10.89 -11.05 21.16
CA ASP A 313 -11.97 -10.16 21.60
C ASP A 313 -12.39 -9.14 20.53
N ILE A 314 -11.51 -8.84 19.57
CA ILE A 314 -11.78 -7.90 18.47
C ILE A 314 -11.78 -8.56 17.10
N ALA A 315 -11.64 -9.89 17.01
CA ALA A 315 -11.48 -10.63 15.76
C ALA A 315 -12.66 -10.51 14.77
N ASP A 316 -13.81 -10.02 15.23
CA ASP A 316 -15.00 -9.76 14.39
C ASP A 316 -15.07 -8.30 13.90
N ARG A 317 -14.22 -7.42 14.45
CA ARG A 317 -14.16 -5.98 14.13
C ARG A 317 -12.88 -5.59 13.38
N VAL A 318 -11.95 -6.51 13.18
CA VAL A 318 -10.71 -6.24 12.47
C VAL A 318 -10.41 -7.32 11.44
N VAL A 319 -10.00 -6.90 10.25
CA VAL A 319 -9.42 -7.77 9.22
C VAL A 319 -7.96 -7.35 9.05
N VAL A 320 -7.05 -8.32 9.06
CA VAL A 320 -5.61 -8.08 8.87
C VAL A 320 -5.09 -8.98 7.76
N LEU A 321 -4.37 -8.41 6.80
CA LEU A 321 -3.68 -9.11 5.72
C LEU A 321 -2.17 -8.85 5.78
N PRO A 322 -1.33 -9.75 5.23
CA PRO A 322 0.13 -9.62 5.31
C PRO A 322 0.72 -8.87 4.10
N HIS A 323 0.34 -7.60 3.92
CA HIS A 323 0.88 -6.68 2.90
C HIS A 323 0.80 -7.22 1.46
N ILE A 324 -0.42 -7.55 1.04
CA ILE A 324 -0.70 -8.18 -0.26
C ILE A 324 -1.36 -7.24 -1.27
N ALA A 325 -1.45 -5.93 -1.01
CA ALA A 325 -2.13 -4.97 -1.90
C ALA A 325 -1.67 -5.01 -3.37
N SER A 326 -0.38 -5.23 -3.62
CA SER A 326 0.16 -5.36 -4.99
C SER A 326 0.29 -6.81 -5.48
N ALA A 327 -0.24 -7.80 -4.75
CA ALA A 327 -0.03 -9.23 -5.02
C ALA A 327 -0.90 -9.80 -6.16
N THR A 328 -0.96 -9.10 -7.29
CA THR A 328 -1.36 -9.69 -8.57
C THR A 328 -0.12 -10.06 -9.37
N SER A 329 -0.25 -11.06 -10.25
CA SER A 329 0.86 -11.47 -11.12
C SER A 329 1.34 -10.29 -11.97
N GLU A 330 0.42 -9.54 -12.56
CA GLU A 330 0.68 -8.41 -13.43
C GLU A 330 1.47 -7.30 -12.71
N ALA A 331 1.01 -6.90 -11.52
CA ALA A 331 1.67 -5.85 -10.75
C ALA A 331 3.06 -6.29 -10.28
N ARG A 332 3.20 -7.53 -9.75
CA ARG A 332 4.50 -8.02 -9.27
C ARG A 332 5.53 -8.14 -10.39
N HIS A 333 5.16 -8.63 -11.57
CA HIS A 333 6.09 -8.68 -12.71
C HIS A 333 6.47 -7.27 -13.18
N ALA A 334 5.50 -6.37 -13.35
CA ALA A 334 5.78 -5.01 -13.80
C ALA A 334 6.65 -4.21 -12.82
N MET A 335 6.39 -4.33 -11.51
CA MET A 335 7.24 -3.72 -10.47
C MET A 335 8.67 -4.29 -10.52
N ALA A 336 8.80 -5.61 -10.66
CA ALA A 336 10.10 -6.27 -10.72
C ALA A 336 10.88 -5.85 -11.96
N ASP A 337 10.22 -5.73 -13.11
CA ASP A 337 10.82 -5.25 -14.35
C ASP A 337 11.35 -3.83 -14.21
N ILE A 338 10.56 -2.92 -13.61
CA ILE A 338 11.00 -1.54 -13.35
C ILE A 338 12.18 -1.52 -12.38
N CYS A 339 12.12 -2.27 -11.28
CA CYS A 339 13.19 -2.32 -10.29
C CYS A 339 14.51 -2.83 -10.90
N ALA A 340 14.45 -3.93 -11.65
CA ALA A 340 15.60 -4.47 -12.36
C ALA A 340 16.16 -3.48 -13.40
N THR A 341 15.29 -2.83 -14.17
CA THR A 341 15.69 -1.85 -15.19
C THR A 341 16.32 -0.62 -14.56
N ASN A 342 15.78 -0.12 -13.46
CA ASN A 342 16.36 0.97 -12.69
C ASN A 342 17.77 0.62 -12.19
N ALA A 343 17.95 -0.58 -11.61
CA ALA A 343 19.26 -1.04 -11.14
C ALA A 343 20.29 -1.14 -12.29
N LEU A 344 19.87 -1.61 -13.48
CA LEU A 344 20.72 -1.61 -14.68
C LEU A 344 21.05 -0.20 -15.18
N GLY A 345 20.08 0.71 -15.15
CA GLY A 345 20.28 2.12 -15.52
C GLY A 345 21.24 2.87 -14.60
N MET A 346 21.28 2.52 -13.31
CA MET A 346 22.26 3.06 -12.35
C MET A 346 23.71 2.71 -12.71
N VAL A 347 23.93 1.58 -13.37
CA VAL A 347 25.27 1.11 -13.77
C VAL A 347 25.58 1.36 -15.24
N GLY A 348 24.78 2.19 -15.93
CA GLY A 348 25.00 2.59 -17.32
C GLY A 348 24.55 1.57 -18.37
N LEU A 349 23.71 0.59 -17.99
CA LEU A 349 23.17 -0.43 -18.89
C LEU A 349 21.71 -0.14 -19.26
N GLY A 350 21.43 1.09 -19.68
CA GLY A 350 20.10 1.58 -20.05
C GLY A 350 19.72 2.86 -19.29
N GLU A 351 18.46 3.23 -19.38
CA GLU A 351 17.88 4.36 -18.64
C GLU A 351 17.05 3.84 -17.46
N MET A 352 17.01 4.62 -16.38
CA MET A 352 16.09 4.37 -15.29
C MET A 352 14.67 4.71 -15.76
N ILE A 353 13.72 3.83 -15.49
CA ILE A 353 12.29 4.07 -15.74
C ILE A 353 11.73 5.09 -14.75
N SER A 354 12.24 5.07 -13.51
CA SER A 354 11.81 6.00 -12.47
C SER A 354 12.95 6.35 -11.52
N GLU A 355 13.08 7.65 -11.24
CA GLU A 355 14.08 8.24 -10.36
C GLU A 355 13.43 9.33 -9.48
N LEU A 356 13.82 9.41 -8.19
CA LEU A 356 13.16 10.24 -7.15
C LEU A 356 13.88 11.52 -6.72
#